data_AF-A0A963B606-F1
#
_entry.id   AF-A0A963B606-F1
#
_cell.length_a   1.000
_cell.length_b   1.000
_cell.length_c   1.000
_cell.angle_alpha   90.00
_cell.angle_beta   90.00
_cell.angle_gamma   90.00
#
_symmetry.space_group_name_H-M   'P 1'
#
loop_
_entity.id
_entity.type
_entity.pdbx_description
1 polymer ?
#
loop_
_entity_poly.entity_id
_entity_poly.type
_entity_poly.pdbx_seq_one_letter_code
_entity_poly.pdbx_strand_id
1 'polypeptide(L)'
;MTLVNYLQLNPVVFLIFCTLIGLSVGSFLNVVAHRLPVMLDRDWKSQCRELLEIKEEAEQPAFNLSHPPSRCPKCERPIRIRENIPVISFLLLRGRCAGCSEPISLRYPMVEGFTGLLSLTVAWHFGVSWEAAAALSLTWALIALSLIDFDHQILPDSIVLPMLWLGLLLSLFGIFVDAEAAIVGAVAGYLSLWSVFQLFKLITG
;
A
#
# COMPACT_ATOMS: atom_id res chain seq x y z
N MET A 1 -30.91 -5.11 -14.18
CA MET A 1 -29.75 -4.28 -14.56
C MET A 1 -28.52 -4.85 -13.88
N THR A 2 -27.41 -5.03 -14.60
CA THR A 2 -26.13 -5.42 -13.97
C THR A 2 -25.60 -4.25 -13.14
N LEU A 3 -24.83 -4.55 -12.08
CA LEU A 3 -24.21 -3.52 -11.23
C LEU A 3 -23.36 -2.54 -12.05
N VAL A 4 -22.63 -3.05 -13.04
CA VAL A 4 -21.81 -2.24 -13.96
C VAL A 4 -22.65 -1.23 -14.72
N ASN A 5 -23.78 -1.64 -15.30
CA ASN A 5 -24.67 -0.73 -16.03
C ASN A 5 -25.28 0.33 -15.10
N TYR A 6 -25.59 -0.03 -13.85
CA TYR A 6 -26.08 0.94 -12.87
C TYR A 6 -25.03 2.00 -12.52
N LEU A 7 -23.77 1.58 -12.31
CA LEU A 7 -22.66 2.50 -12.00
C LEU A 7 -22.32 3.41 -13.18
N GLN A 8 -22.42 2.91 -14.42
CA GLN A 8 -22.24 3.71 -15.63
C GLN A 8 -23.32 4.78 -15.77
N LEU A 9 -24.57 4.46 -15.43
CA LEU A 9 -25.69 5.41 -15.46
C LEU A 9 -25.66 6.42 -14.30
N ASN A 10 -24.97 6.09 -13.21
CA ASN A 10 -24.90 6.91 -12.00
C ASN A 10 -23.43 7.20 -11.61
N PRO A 11 -22.72 8.06 -12.36
CA PRO A 11 -21.29 8.31 -12.15
C PRO A 11 -20.97 8.82 -10.75
N VAL A 12 -21.86 9.61 -10.14
CA VAL A 12 -21.70 10.10 -8.76
C VAL A 12 -21.62 8.93 -7.76
N VAL A 13 -22.44 7.89 -7.94
CA VAL A 13 -22.41 6.71 -7.07
C VAL A 13 -21.09 5.97 -7.22
N PHE A 14 -20.59 5.83 -8.45
CA PHE A 14 -19.29 5.23 -8.70
C PHE A 14 -18.14 6.02 -8.05
N LEU A 15 -18.13 7.34 -8.18
CA LEU A 15 -17.12 8.20 -7.55
C LEU A 15 -17.12 8.08 -6.03
N ILE A 16 -18.32 8.13 -5.41
CA ILE A 16 -18.46 7.96 -3.96
C ILE A 16 -17.96 6.57 -3.53
N PHE A 17 -18.35 5.53 -4.26
CA PHE A 17 -17.94 4.16 -3.97
C PHE A 17 -16.41 4.00 -4.04
N CYS A 18 -15.76 4.44 -5.11
CA CYS A 18 -14.31 4.41 -5.25
C CYS A 18 -13.59 5.24 -4.18
N THR A 19 -14.15 6.39 -3.78
CA THR A 19 -13.60 7.21 -2.69
C THR A 19 -13.67 6.48 -1.35
N LEU A 20 -14.81 5.87 -1.01
CA LEU A 20 -14.99 5.13 0.24
C LEU A 20 -14.08 3.89 0.30
N ILE A 21 -13.90 3.20 -0.83
CA ILE A 21 -12.93 2.12 -0.94
C ILE A 21 -11.51 2.68 -0.75
N GLY A 22 -11.15 3.77 -1.42
CA GLY A 22 -9.84 4.40 -1.29
C GLY A 22 -9.51 4.80 0.14
N LEU A 23 -10.47 5.37 0.88
CA LEU A 23 -10.34 5.66 2.31
C LEU A 23 -10.04 4.39 3.13
N SER A 24 -10.79 3.32 2.86
CA SER A 24 -10.65 2.02 3.55
C SER A 24 -9.31 1.34 3.24
N VAL A 25 -8.91 1.34 1.97
CA VAL A 25 -7.61 0.84 1.53
C VAL A 25 -6.49 1.67 2.14
N GLY A 26 -6.58 3.01 2.16
CA GLY A 26 -5.59 3.87 2.80
C GLY A 26 -5.37 3.55 4.28
N SER A 27 -6.42 3.15 5.01
CA SER A 27 -6.29 2.69 6.40
C SER A 27 -5.49 1.39 6.48
N PHE A 28 -5.74 0.44 5.57
CA PHE A 28 -4.95 -0.78 5.44
C PHE A 28 -3.50 -0.51 4.97
N LEU A 29 -3.26 0.48 4.11
CA LEU A 29 -1.91 0.83 3.65
C LEU A 29 -1.01 1.30 4.80
N ASN A 30 -1.56 1.97 5.83
CA ASN A 30 -0.79 2.28 7.04
C ASN A 30 -0.30 0.99 7.75
N VAL A 31 -1.13 -0.06 7.77
CA VAL A 31 -0.75 -1.37 8.34
C VAL A 31 0.34 -2.01 7.51
N VAL A 32 0.20 -2.01 6.17
CA VAL A 32 1.21 -2.56 5.26
C VAL A 32 2.53 -1.82 5.42
N ALA A 33 2.52 -0.49 5.40
CA ALA A 33 3.72 0.33 5.50
C ALA A 33 4.49 0.10 6.80
N HIS A 34 3.78 -0.13 7.91
CA HIS A 34 4.39 -0.40 9.20
C HIS A 34 4.87 -1.85 9.36
N ARG A 35 4.06 -2.84 8.94
CA ARG A 35 4.30 -4.25 9.28
C ARG A 35 5.16 -4.98 8.26
N LEU A 36 5.04 -4.68 6.97
CA LEU A 36 5.77 -5.40 5.93
C LEU A 36 7.30 -5.30 6.11
N PRO A 37 7.90 -4.12 6.40
CA PRO A 37 9.34 -4.02 6.65
C PRO A 37 9.80 -4.86 7.84
N VAL A 38 9.01 -4.86 8.92
CA VAL A 38 9.30 -5.66 10.12
C VAL A 38 9.21 -7.16 9.82
N MET A 39 8.26 -7.59 9.01
CA MET A 39 8.15 -8.99 8.57
C MET A 39 9.36 -9.41 7.74
N LEU A 40 9.80 -8.57 6.80
CA LEU A 40 10.98 -8.84 5.97
C LEU A 40 12.26 -8.93 6.81
N ASP A 41 12.46 -8.03 7.79
CA ASP A 41 13.62 -8.08 8.69
C ASP A 41 13.61 -9.35 9.57
N ARG A 42 12.45 -9.78 10.06
CA ARG A 42 12.32 -11.03 10.82
C ARG A 42 12.66 -12.25 9.97
N ASP A 43 12.14 -12.30 8.75
CA ASP A 43 12.40 -13.39 7.81
C ASP A 43 13.88 -13.46 7.44
N TRP A 44 14.50 -12.32 7.13
CA TRP A 44 15.94 -12.20 6.89
C TRP A 44 16.80 -12.71 8.06
N LYS A 45 16.44 -12.32 9.30
CA LYS A 45 17.13 -12.80 10.51
C LYS A 45 16.94 -14.30 10.73
N SER A 46 15.78 -14.85 10.37
CA SER A 46 15.52 -16.28 10.43
C SER A 46 16.45 -17.04 9.49
N GLN A 47 16.51 -16.61 8.22
CA GLN A 47 17.37 -17.20 7.19
C GLN A 47 18.86 -17.12 7.56
N CYS A 48 19.32 -15.99 8.10
CA CYS A 48 20.69 -15.85 8.59
C CYS A 48 21.03 -16.83 9.73
N ARG A 49 20.10 -17.06 10.67
CA ARG A 49 20.32 -18.01 11.78
C ARG A 49 20.37 -19.44 11.29
N GLU A 50 19.48 -19.80 10.37
CA GLU A 50 19.48 -21.11 9.72
C GLU A 50 20.82 -21.36 9.00
N LEU A 51 21.29 -20.39 8.21
CA LEU A 51 22.54 -20.48 7.48
C LEU A 51 23.79 -20.59 8.39
N LEU A 52 23.75 -19.94 9.56
CA LEU A 52 24.84 -19.96 10.55
C LEU A 52 24.72 -21.11 11.56
N GLU A 53 23.74 -22.00 11.41
CA GLU A 53 23.43 -23.09 12.34
C GLU A 53 23.25 -22.61 13.81
N ILE A 54 22.78 -21.37 13.98
CA ILE A 54 22.47 -20.81 15.30
C ILE A 54 21.12 -21.36 15.75
N LYS A 55 21.12 -22.12 16.85
CA LYS A 55 19.92 -22.68 17.44
C LYS A 55 18.91 -21.57 17.77
N GLU A 56 17.67 -21.74 17.33
CA GLU A 56 16.60 -20.75 17.56
C GLU A 56 16.40 -20.48 19.06
N GLU A 57 16.34 -19.20 19.43
CA GLU A 57 15.68 -18.79 20.66
C GLU A 57 14.17 -18.95 20.51
N ALA A 58 13.45 -19.07 21.63
CA ALA A 58 12.01 -19.37 21.71
C ALA A 58 11.15 -18.76 20.59
N GLU A 59 10.20 -19.56 20.07
CA GLU A 59 9.27 -19.18 19.01
C GLU A 59 8.72 -17.76 19.20
N GLN A 60 8.99 -16.89 18.23
CA GLN A 60 8.43 -15.55 18.24
C GLN A 60 6.92 -15.62 17.99
N PRO A 61 6.13 -14.75 18.64
CA PRO A 61 4.70 -14.70 18.40
C PRO A 61 4.42 -14.33 16.93
N ALA A 62 3.38 -14.94 16.37
CA ALA A 62 2.96 -14.71 14.99
C ALA A 62 2.78 -13.21 14.70
N PHE A 63 3.49 -12.72 13.68
CA PHE A 63 3.46 -11.33 13.25
C PHE A 63 3.30 -11.26 11.74
N ASN A 64 2.11 -10.85 11.30
CA ASN A 64 1.76 -10.70 9.90
C ASN A 64 0.84 -9.47 9.71
N LEU A 65 0.32 -9.28 8.48
CA LEU A 65 -0.54 -8.14 8.17
C LEU A 65 -1.86 -8.15 8.97
N SER A 66 -2.36 -9.33 9.37
CA SER A 66 -3.62 -9.49 10.10
C SER A 66 -3.44 -9.66 11.62
N HIS A 67 -2.27 -10.11 12.07
CA HIS A 67 -1.99 -10.43 13.47
C HIS A 67 -0.69 -9.77 13.96
N PRO A 68 -0.66 -9.18 15.16
CA PRO A 68 -1.77 -9.02 16.11
C PRO A 68 -2.82 -8.00 15.62
N PRO A 69 -4.03 -7.95 16.21
CA PRO A 69 -4.99 -6.89 15.90
C PRO A 69 -4.42 -5.51 16.28
N SER A 70 -4.92 -4.45 15.64
CA SER A 70 -4.52 -3.07 15.95
C SER A 70 -4.78 -2.75 17.43
N ARG A 71 -3.77 -2.18 18.10
CA ARG A 71 -3.80 -1.84 19.54
C ARG A 71 -3.30 -0.42 19.75
N CYS A 72 -3.75 0.21 20.82
CA CYS A 72 -3.19 1.50 21.24
C CYS A 72 -1.75 1.28 21.77
N PRO A 73 -0.76 2.07 21.34
CA PRO A 73 0.63 1.89 21.79
C PRO A 73 0.85 2.20 23.28
N LYS A 74 -0.06 2.95 23.92
CA LYS A 74 0.09 3.37 25.33
C LYS A 74 -0.69 2.50 26.31
N CYS A 75 -1.91 2.09 25.97
CA CYS A 75 -2.76 1.30 26.87
C CYS A 75 -3.01 -0.12 26.39
N GLU A 76 -2.43 -0.51 25.24
CA GLU A 76 -2.50 -1.85 24.63
C GLU A 76 -3.89 -2.42 24.37
N ARG A 77 -4.94 -1.62 24.62
CA ARG A 77 -6.32 -2.01 24.35
C ARG A 77 -6.48 -2.31 22.85
N PRO A 78 -7.23 -3.36 22.49
CA PRO A 78 -7.58 -3.61 21.10
C PRO A 78 -8.46 -2.48 20.56
N ILE A 79 -8.15 -2.03 19.34
CA ILE A 79 -8.94 -1.02 18.62
C ILE A 79 -10.16 -1.72 18.01
N ARG A 80 -11.36 -1.22 18.31
CA ARG A 80 -12.61 -1.78 17.75
C ARG A 80 -12.76 -1.38 16.29
N ILE A 81 -13.47 -2.17 15.50
CA ILE A 81 -13.73 -1.88 14.07
C ILE A 81 -14.31 -0.48 13.87
N ARG A 82 -15.24 -0.03 14.74
CA ARG A 82 -15.82 1.33 14.67
C ARG A 82 -14.82 2.45 14.93
N GLU A 83 -13.76 2.17 15.69
CA GLU A 83 -12.66 3.10 15.95
C GLU A 83 -11.64 3.10 14.80
N ASN A 84 -11.78 2.16 13.85
CA ASN A 84 -10.93 2.02 12.68
C ASN A 84 -11.65 2.42 11.37
N ILE A 85 -12.77 3.16 11.46
CA ILE A 85 -13.45 3.72 10.28
C ILE A 85 -12.61 4.91 9.77
N PRO A 86 -12.07 4.85 8.53
CA PRO A 86 -11.11 5.83 8.04
C PRO A 86 -11.63 7.26 8.13
N VAL A 87 -10.78 8.20 8.55
CA VAL A 87 -11.02 9.65 8.73
C VAL A 87 -12.12 9.98 9.76
N ILE A 88 -13.28 9.34 9.67
CA ILE A 88 -14.46 9.55 10.51
C ILE A 88 -14.15 9.18 11.97
N SER A 89 -13.52 8.04 12.24
CA SER A 89 -13.21 7.65 13.61
C SER A 89 -12.25 8.64 14.27
N PHE A 90 -11.25 9.14 13.52
CA PHE A 90 -10.30 10.14 14.00
C PHE A 90 -11.02 11.44 14.38
N LEU A 91 -11.93 11.93 13.53
CA LEU A 91 -12.71 13.14 13.81
C LEU A 91 -13.64 12.97 15.02
N LEU A 92 -14.36 11.84 15.11
CA LEU A 92 -15.26 11.55 16.23
C LEU A 92 -14.51 11.41 17.56
N LEU A 93 -13.33 10.79 17.52
CA LEU A 93 -12.44 10.63 18.67
C LEU A 93 -11.61 11.88 18.97
N ARG A 94 -11.77 12.96 18.19
CA ARG A 94 -11.00 14.21 18.30
C ARG A 94 -9.48 13.97 18.27
N GLY A 95 -9.04 13.01 17.46
CA GLY A 95 -7.66 12.60 17.33
C GLY A 95 -7.06 11.98 18.58
N ARG A 96 -7.85 11.38 19.48
CA ARG A 96 -7.37 10.78 20.73
C ARG A 96 -7.86 9.34 20.91
N CYS A 97 -7.08 8.50 21.57
CA CYS A 97 -7.50 7.15 21.93
C CYS A 97 -8.69 7.20 22.89
N ALA A 98 -9.77 6.46 22.61
CA ALA A 98 -10.97 6.47 23.45
C ALA A 98 -10.76 5.87 24.87
N GLY A 99 -9.65 5.17 25.11
CA GLY A 99 -9.36 4.53 26.40
C GLY A 99 -8.40 5.33 27.28
N CYS A 100 -7.33 5.89 26.71
CA CYS A 100 -6.28 6.58 27.46
C CYS A 100 -6.06 8.05 27.06
N SER A 101 -6.86 8.56 26.12
CA SER A 101 -6.77 9.94 25.59
C SER A 101 -5.44 10.33 24.93
N GLU A 102 -4.57 9.36 24.65
CA GLU A 102 -3.32 9.59 23.92
C GLU A 102 -3.60 10.11 22.51
N PRO A 103 -2.89 11.15 22.01
CA PRO A 103 -3.05 11.62 20.65
C PRO A 103 -2.73 10.54 19.62
N ILE A 104 -3.59 10.43 18.61
CA ILE A 104 -3.39 9.60 17.42
C ILE A 104 -2.60 10.44 16.41
N SER A 105 -1.56 9.86 15.80
CA SER A 105 -0.75 10.56 14.81
C SER A 105 -1.59 11.02 13.62
N LEU A 106 -1.36 12.25 13.16
CA LEU A 106 -2.05 12.84 12.00
C LEU A 106 -1.70 12.14 10.68
N ARG A 107 -0.60 11.37 10.67
CA ARG A 107 -0.18 10.56 9.50
C ARG A 107 -1.29 9.61 9.04
N TYR A 108 -1.99 8.96 9.97
CA TYR A 108 -3.03 7.98 9.64
C TYR A 108 -4.18 8.60 8.83
N PRO A 109 -4.91 9.62 9.34
CA PRO A 109 -6.00 10.23 8.58
C PRO A 109 -5.51 10.97 7.32
N MET A 110 -4.26 11.44 7.30
CA MET A 110 -3.67 12.04 6.09
C MET A 110 -3.51 11.00 4.97
N VAL A 111 -2.94 9.83 5.26
CA VAL A 111 -2.78 8.75 4.29
C VAL A 111 -4.14 8.24 3.80
N GLU A 112 -5.10 8.08 4.71
CA GLU A 112 -6.47 7.69 4.37
C GLU A 112 -7.12 8.70 3.41
N GLY A 113 -7.13 9.98 3.79
CA GLY A 113 -7.69 11.05 2.98
C GLY A 113 -7.01 11.21 1.62
N PHE A 114 -5.67 11.13 1.59
CA PHE A 114 -4.91 11.19 0.35
C PHE A 114 -5.22 10.01 -0.58
N THR A 115 -5.31 8.79 -0.03
CA THR A 115 -5.68 7.60 -0.81
C THR A 115 -7.11 7.69 -1.35
N GLY A 116 -8.05 8.19 -0.54
CA GLY A 116 -9.42 8.48 -0.97
C GLY A 116 -9.47 9.51 -2.10
N LEU A 117 -8.72 10.61 -1.97
CA LEU A 117 -8.65 11.67 -2.97
C LEU A 117 -8.05 11.17 -4.30
N LEU A 118 -6.93 10.44 -4.27
CA LEU A 118 -6.35 9.88 -5.48
C LEU A 118 -7.27 8.84 -6.12
N SER A 119 -7.97 8.05 -5.30
CA SER A 119 -8.96 7.09 -5.81
C SER A 119 -10.13 7.79 -6.52
N LEU A 120 -10.58 8.93 -5.99
CA LEU A 120 -11.55 9.80 -6.64
C LEU A 120 -11.01 10.33 -7.98
N THR A 121 -9.77 10.82 -8.01
CA THR A 121 -9.15 11.34 -9.24
C THR A 121 -9.06 10.26 -10.33
N VAL A 122 -8.63 9.05 -9.97
CA VAL A 122 -8.57 7.91 -10.89
C VAL A 122 -9.96 7.55 -11.41
N ALA A 123 -10.94 7.42 -10.51
CA ALA A 123 -12.32 7.08 -10.88
C ALA A 123 -12.96 8.15 -11.78
N TRP A 124 -12.64 9.43 -11.54
CA TRP A 124 -13.12 10.54 -12.37
C TRP A 124 -12.49 10.54 -13.76
N HIS A 125 -11.19 10.22 -13.87
CA HIS A 125 -10.49 10.22 -15.15
C HIS A 125 -10.89 9.04 -16.04
N PHE A 126 -10.93 7.82 -15.48
CA PHE A 126 -11.13 6.59 -16.27
C PHE A 126 -12.59 6.10 -16.32
N GLY A 127 -13.47 6.61 -15.44
CA GLY A 127 -14.84 6.14 -15.33
C GLY A 127 -14.95 4.66 -14.93
N VAL A 128 -16.10 4.03 -15.20
CA VAL A 128 -16.32 2.61 -14.91
C VAL A 128 -15.65 1.77 -15.99
N SER A 129 -14.41 1.36 -15.75
CA SER A 129 -13.56 0.69 -16.74
C SER A 129 -12.50 -0.23 -16.08
N TRP A 130 -11.84 -1.06 -16.87
CA TRP A 130 -10.78 -1.95 -16.36
C TRP A 130 -9.49 -1.16 -16.10
N GLU A 131 -9.28 -0.10 -16.87
CA GLU A 131 -8.27 0.93 -16.71
C GLU A 131 -8.40 1.57 -15.33
N ALA A 132 -9.61 1.93 -14.89
CA ALA A 132 -9.83 2.48 -13.56
C ALA A 132 -9.41 1.49 -12.46
N ALA A 133 -9.79 0.21 -12.58
CA ALA A 133 -9.43 -0.81 -11.61
C ALA A 133 -7.90 -1.05 -11.54
N ALA A 134 -7.24 -1.08 -12.69
CA ALA A 134 -5.79 -1.22 -12.78
C ALA A 134 -5.07 0.02 -12.21
N ALA A 135 -5.52 1.22 -12.55
CA ALA A 135 -4.95 2.47 -12.06
C ALA A 135 -5.15 2.65 -10.55
N LEU A 136 -6.29 2.25 -9.99
CA LEU A 136 -6.52 2.23 -8.54
C LEU A 136 -5.54 1.28 -7.85
N SER A 137 -5.40 0.06 -8.37
CA SER A 137 -4.48 -0.94 -7.82
C SER A 137 -3.04 -0.44 -7.82
N LEU A 138 -2.58 0.15 -8.93
CA LEU A 138 -1.26 0.76 -9.06
C LEU A 138 -1.09 1.94 -8.10
N THR A 139 -2.09 2.81 -7.99
CA THR A 139 -2.08 3.97 -7.09
C THR A 139 -1.89 3.53 -5.64
N TRP A 140 -2.64 2.53 -5.18
CA TRP A 140 -2.52 2.02 -3.81
C TRP A 140 -1.15 1.38 -3.56
N ALA A 141 -0.61 0.64 -4.53
CA ALA A 141 0.73 0.06 -4.44
C ALA A 141 1.80 1.16 -4.35
N LEU A 142 1.73 2.22 -5.17
CA LEU A 142 2.66 3.34 -5.15
C LEU A 142 2.61 4.12 -3.84
N ILE A 143 1.41 4.33 -3.27
CA ILE A 143 1.26 4.95 -1.94
C ILE A 143 1.94 4.07 -0.88
N ALA A 144 1.70 2.75 -0.89
CA ALA A 144 2.35 1.84 0.05
C ALA A 144 3.88 1.88 -0.07
N LEU A 145 4.41 1.77 -1.29
CA LEU A 145 5.84 1.85 -1.58
C LEU A 145 6.44 3.18 -1.14
N SER A 146 5.76 4.31 -1.41
CA SER A 146 6.24 5.64 -1.01
C SER A 146 6.32 5.78 0.52
N LEU A 147 5.35 5.22 1.25
CA LEU A 147 5.36 5.26 2.72
C LEU A 147 6.45 4.37 3.31
N ILE A 148 6.69 3.20 2.71
CA ILE A 148 7.75 2.28 3.15
C ILE A 148 9.13 2.87 2.84
N ASP A 149 9.32 3.43 1.64
CA ASP A 149 10.57 4.06 1.24
C ASP A 149 10.89 5.27 2.13
N PHE A 150 9.88 6.09 2.46
CA PHE A 150 10.07 7.23 3.36
C PHE A 150 10.54 6.83 4.77
N ASP A 151 10.01 5.73 5.31
CA ASP A 151 10.33 5.28 6.68
C ASP A 151 11.59 4.40 6.75
N HIS A 152 11.82 3.57 5.73
CA HIS A 152 12.79 2.46 5.77
C HIS A 152 13.77 2.45 4.60
N GLN A 153 13.56 3.27 3.55
CA GLN A 153 14.40 3.32 2.34
C GLN A 153 14.55 1.96 1.65
N ILE A 154 13.50 1.13 1.70
CA ILE A 154 13.43 -0.15 1.02
C ILE A 154 12.22 -0.18 0.08
N LEU A 155 12.34 -0.92 -1.02
CA LEU A 155 11.25 -1.21 -1.95
C LEU A 155 10.98 -2.71 -1.94
N PRO A 156 9.94 -3.18 -1.24
CA PRO A 156 9.64 -4.61 -1.18
C PRO A 156 9.30 -5.22 -2.54
N ASP A 157 10.08 -6.20 -2.95
CA ASP A 157 9.84 -6.97 -4.18
C ASP A 157 8.46 -7.66 -4.18
N SER A 158 7.93 -7.97 -3.00
CA SER A 158 6.58 -8.50 -2.80
C SER A 158 5.46 -7.56 -3.25
N ILE A 159 5.75 -6.28 -3.49
CA ILE A 159 4.82 -5.30 -4.09
C ILE A 159 5.29 -4.93 -5.50
N VAL A 160 6.58 -4.65 -5.69
CA VAL A 160 7.12 -4.16 -6.97
C VAL A 160 6.97 -5.19 -8.09
N LEU A 161 7.38 -6.45 -7.86
CA LEU A 161 7.37 -7.47 -8.91
C LEU A 161 5.95 -7.85 -9.35
N PRO A 162 4.97 -8.07 -8.44
CA PRO A 162 3.59 -8.31 -8.87
C PRO A 162 2.99 -7.18 -9.68
N MET A 163 3.29 -5.91 -9.35
CA MET A 163 2.78 -4.76 -10.10
C MET A 163 3.45 -4.64 -11.48
N LEU A 164 4.74 -4.94 -11.59
CA LEU A 164 5.45 -5.00 -12.87
C LEU A 164 4.82 -6.07 -13.78
N TRP A 165 4.63 -7.29 -13.28
CA TRP A 165 4.02 -8.37 -14.04
C TRP A 165 2.57 -8.07 -14.40
N LEU A 166 1.79 -7.48 -13.49
CA LEU A 166 0.43 -7.05 -13.77
C LEU A 166 0.39 -6.02 -14.90
N GLY A 167 1.25 -4.99 -14.88
CA GLY A 167 1.34 -4.00 -15.94
C GLY A 167 1.67 -4.60 -17.31
N LEU A 168 2.65 -5.51 -17.36
CA LEU A 168 2.99 -6.24 -18.58
C LEU A 168 1.83 -7.10 -19.09
N LEU A 169 1.13 -7.82 -18.21
CA LEU A 169 -0.04 -8.61 -18.58
C LEU A 169 -1.18 -7.76 -19.12
N LEU A 170 -1.45 -6.61 -18.50
CA LEU A 170 -2.48 -5.68 -18.95
C LEU A 170 -2.18 -5.09 -20.35
N SER A 171 -0.90 -4.87 -20.66
CA SER A 171 -0.48 -4.38 -21.99
C SER A 171 -0.80 -5.35 -23.13
N LEU A 172 -0.91 -6.65 -22.85
CA LEU A 172 -1.34 -7.66 -23.84
C LEU A 172 -2.78 -7.43 -24.31
N PHE A 173 -3.58 -6.73 -23.50
CA PHE A 173 -4.97 -6.40 -23.80
C PHE A 173 -5.14 -4.93 -24.25
N GLY A 174 -4.04 -4.20 -24.48
CA GLY A 174 -4.07 -2.80 -24.88
C GLY A 174 -4.53 -1.83 -23.78
N ILE A 175 -4.45 -2.26 -22.50
CA ILE A 175 -4.80 -1.42 -21.36
C ILE A 175 -3.63 -0.45 -21.08
N PHE A 176 -3.91 0.85 -21.18
CA PHE A 176 -2.98 1.98 -21.14
C PHE A 176 -2.00 2.09 -22.33
N VAL A 177 -1.22 1.04 -22.58
CA VAL A 177 -0.17 1.01 -23.60
C VAL A 177 -0.09 -0.38 -24.25
N ASP A 178 0.55 -0.45 -25.42
CA ASP A 178 0.84 -1.71 -26.10
C ASP A 178 2.05 -2.44 -25.49
N ALA A 179 2.18 -3.73 -25.80
CA ALA A 179 3.19 -4.60 -25.20
C ALA A 179 4.63 -4.16 -25.51
N GLU A 180 4.89 -3.62 -26.71
CA GLU A 180 6.20 -3.11 -27.07
C GLU A 180 6.60 -1.94 -26.17
N ALA A 181 5.74 -0.92 -26.06
CA ALA A 181 5.99 0.22 -25.18
C ALA A 181 6.09 -0.19 -23.70
N ALA A 182 5.29 -1.15 -23.24
CA ALA A 182 5.35 -1.64 -21.86
C ALA A 182 6.69 -2.32 -21.54
N ILE A 183 7.19 -3.19 -22.43
CA ILE A 183 8.48 -3.87 -22.27
C ILE A 183 9.61 -2.85 -22.31
N VAL A 184 9.60 -1.92 -23.26
CA VAL A 184 10.60 -0.83 -23.35
C VAL A 184 10.58 0.01 -22.07
N GLY A 185 9.40 0.34 -21.55
CA GLY A 185 9.22 1.08 -20.29
C GLY A 185 9.80 0.33 -19.09
N ALA A 186 9.58 -0.98 -18.98
CA ALA A 186 10.13 -1.80 -17.91
C ALA A 186 11.67 -1.86 -17.97
N VAL A 187 12.24 -2.05 -19.17
CA VAL A 187 13.69 -2.04 -19.40
C VAL A 187 14.28 -0.67 -19.06
N ALA A 188 13.66 0.42 -19.53
CA ALA A 188 14.12 1.77 -19.27
C ALA A 188 14.07 2.11 -17.76
N GLY A 189 12.99 1.73 -17.08
CA GLY A 189 12.84 1.90 -15.63
C GLY A 189 13.97 1.20 -14.87
N TYR A 190 14.20 -0.08 -15.14
CA TYR A 190 15.28 -0.85 -14.52
C TYR A 190 16.67 -0.24 -14.79
N LEU A 191 16.98 0.04 -16.06
CA LEU A 191 18.28 0.57 -16.46
C LEU A 191 18.54 1.96 -15.88
N SER A 192 17.51 2.80 -15.67
CA SER A 192 17.67 4.12 -15.08
C SER A 192 18.21 4.05 -13.63
N LEU A 193 17.58 3.24 -12.77
CA LEU A 193 18.01 3.07 -11.38
C LEU A 193 19.34 2.32 -11.29
N TRP A 194 19.55 1.31 -12.15
CA TRP A 194 20.82 0.61 -12.24
C TRP A 194 21.96 1.56 -12.63
N SER A 195 21.74 2.47 -13.58
CA SER A 195 22.74 3.45 -13.99
C SER A 195 23.10 4.41 -12.86
N VAL A 196 22.12 4.87 -12.08
CA VAL A 196 22.36 5.70 -10.89
C VAL A 196 23.22 4.95 -9.86
N PHE A 197 22.91 3.68 -9.58
CA PHE A 197 23.70 2.84 -8.68
C PHE A 197 25.14 2.65 -9.18
N GLN A 198 25.32 2.33 -10.46
CA GLN A 198 26.66 2.16 -11.05
C GLN A 198 27.46 3.46 -11.01
N LEU A 199 26.82 4.60 -11.31
CA LEU A 199 27.47 5.90 -11.25
C LEU A 199 27.91 6.25 -9.82
N PHE A 200 27.03 6.02 -8.84
CA PHE A 200 27.38 6.20 -7.43
C PHE A 200 28.59 5.36 -7.05
N LYS A 201 28.57 4.05 -7.36
CA LYS A 201 29.66 3.12 -7.10
C LYS A 201 30.98 3.60 -7.76
N LEU A 202 30.96 3.99 -9.02
CA LEU A 202 32.15 4.47 -9.72
C LEU A 202 32.74 5.74 -9.11
N ILE A 203 31.91 6.63 -8.57
CA ILE A 203 32.34 7.87 -7.93
C ILE A 203 32.91 7.59 -6.53
N THR A 204 32.36 6.63 -5.79
CA THR A 204 32.74 6.35 -4.40
C THR A 204 33.80 5.27 -4.23
N GLY A 205 34.08 4.47 -5.26
CA GLY A 205 34.98 3.30 -5.20
C GLY A 205 34.29 2.03 -4.71
#